data_AF-A0A7J0A8B0-F1
#
_entry.id   AF-A0A7J0A8B0-F1
#
_cell.length_a   1.000
_cell.length_b   1.000
_cell.length_c   1.000
_cell.angle_alpha   90.00
_cell.angle_beta   90.00
_cell.angle_gamma   90.00
#
_symmetry.space_group_name_H-M   'P 1'
#
loop_
_entity.id
_entity.type
_entity.pdbx_description
1 polymer ?
#
loop_
_entity_poly.entity_id
_entity_poly.type
_entity_poly.pdbx_seq_one_letter_code
_entity_poly.pdbx_strand_id
1 'polypeptide(L)'
;MTLAMPAKFWYSKFNEKSRQWDHNIDADCLHYFLRLNGFYSLHDENSSSTKYIRITGNIVKLIKAKDIRKFIRGWAQDSFLSRDIRNLILNSPKLSDTALDNLQEIELDFTNYTHNTQMFFFPGCSMEVSGTGIKEHPANGSTLSHYVWEENVLKHKVRLMEDMFTISRKKDIEGNDVFDIRINAVPSNFFGYVINSSRVYWRKELEYNFDNKSVGEAESYREKHKFDIEGEGLMAEEVAEQKRNLINKIFTIGYMLHRYKSPSRAWAPQAMDNKIGEDGECNGRSGKSFLFKALSYFMKTVKLSGRNPKLMDNPHVFDQVNQHTDFILVDDCDRYLNTGLFYDIITSDMTVNPKNNQSFTIPFEESAKLGFTTNYVPIDFDPSTEARLLYLVFSDYYHQRTEDNDYRETRSIRDDFGRDLFSKTYSESEWNADINFFLQCCRFYLSLCEESIKLLPPMENIIRRKYKADMGNNFEDWANSYFSPDSEHLDSFIVREKAFADYKSFSGVNKITMQRFTKALKGFVALCPYIEELNPKDLCNSQGRIVRKDSDGKAADMIYLRSCGTAEAAAGDETGPTDQTLVFVPDERPEE
;
A
#
# COMPACT_ATOMS: atom_id res chain seq x y z
N MET A 1 -12.99 -24.98 56.12
CA MET A 1 -12.23 -24.60 54.90
C MET A 1 -13.24 -24.41 53.78
N THR A 2 -13.49 -23.18 53.37
CA THR A 2 -14.28 -22.88 52.16
C THR A 2 -13.33 -22.85 50.97
N LEU A 3 -13.41 -23.88 50.13
CA LEU A 3 -12.52 -24.10 48.96
C LEU A 3 -12.79 -23.15 47.77
N ALA A 4 -13.89 -22.39 47.79
CA ALA A 4 -14.26 -21.44 46.72
C ALA A 4 -14.55 -20.04 47.28
N MET A 5 -14.00 -19.01 46.64
CA MET A 5 -14.21 -17.61 47.00
C MET A 5 -15.60 -17.15 46.52
N PRO A 6 -16.44 -16.53 47.37
CA PRO A 6 -17.80 -16.15 46.98
C PRO A 6 -17.82 -14.85 46.16
N ALA A 7 -18.66 -14.80 45.13
CA ALA A 7 -18.93 -13.55 44.37
C ALA A 7 -19.77 -12.52 45.17
N LYS A 8 -20.30 -12.92 46.34
CA LYS A 8 -20.98 -12.02 47.28
C LYS A 8 -19.95 -11.28 48.11
N PHE A 9 -19.82 -9.98 47.88
CA PHE A 9 -18.79 -9.14 48.50
C PHE A 9 -19.24 -8.36 49.74
N TRP A 10 -20.41 -8.65 50.30
CA TRP A 10 -20.88 -8.03 51.54
C TRP A 10 -21.31 -9.10 52.54
N TYR A 11 -21.14 -8.78 53.82
CA TYR A 11 -21.64 -9.59 54.92
C TYR A 11 -22.43 -8.71 55.88
N SER A 12 -23.31 -9.35 56.65
CA SER A 12 -24.15 -8.69 57.64
C SER A 12 -23.90 -9.34 58.99
N LYS A 13 -23.65 -8.53 60.02
CA LYS A 13 -23.52 -9.00 61.40
C LYS A 13 -24.61 -8.34 62.23
N PHE A 14 -25.33 -9.12 63.02
CA PHE A 14 -26.30 -8.56 63.94
C PHE A 14 -25.56 -7.94 65.13
N ASN A 15 -25.82 -6.67 65.39
CA ASN A 15 -25.23 -5.95 66.50
C ASN A 15 -26.18 -5.97 67.69
N GLU A 16 -25.82 -6.77 68.69
CA GLU A 16 -26.65 -6.97 69.88
C GLU A 16 -26.89 -5.68 70.69
N LYS A 17 -25.97 -4.70 70.60
CA LYS A 17 -26.07 -3.42 71.32
C LYS A 17 -27.03 -2.45 70.65
N SER A 18 -26.96 -2.32 69.33
CA SER A 18 -27.85 -1.42 68.56
C SER A 18 -29.17 -2.10 68.15
N ARG A 19 -29.28 -3.41 68.30
CA ARG A 19 -30.38 -4.26 67.77
C ARG A 19 -30.61 -4.05 66.27
N GLN A 20 -29.55 -3.75 65.53
CA GLN A 20 -29.58 -3.50 64.09
C GLN A 20 -28.60 -4.42 63.35
N TRP A 21 -28.81 -4.60 62.06
CA TRP A 21 -27.88 -5.30 61.18
C TRP A 21 -26.81 -4.35 60.68
N ASP A 22 -25.55 -4.65 61.00
CA ASP A 22 -24.39 -3.92 60.47
C ASP A 22 -23.93 -4.60 59.18
N HIS A 23 -24.02 -3.88 58.06
CA HIS A 23 -23.57 -4.34 56.76
C HIS A 23 -22.15 -3.84 56.47
N ASN A 24 -21.28 -4.73 55.99
CA ASN A 24 -19.89 -4.41 55.66
C ASN A 24 -19.50 -5.04 54.33
N ILE A 25 -18.58 -4.37 53.61
CA ILE A 25 -17.97 -4.90 52.39
C ILE A 25 -16.74 -5.73 52.78
N ASP A 26 -16.65 -6.94 52.24
CA ASP A 26 -15.43 -7.74 52.22
C ASP A 26 -14.60 -7.29 51.01
N ALA A 27 -13.37 -6.82 51.24
CA ALA A 27 -12.55 -6.25 50.19
C ALA A 27 -12.10 -7.32 49.19
N ASP A 28 -11.64 -8.47 49.68
CA ASP A 28 -11.12 -9.55 48.83
C ASP A 28 -12.24 -10.12 47.94
N CYS A 29 -13.43 -10.34 48.51
CA CYS A 29 -14.59 -10.76 47.73
C CYS A 29 -15.06 -9.69 46.73
N LEU A 30 -14.87 -8.39 47.03
CA LEU A 30 -15.18 -7.30 46.10
C LEU A 30 -14.21 -7.31 44.90
N HIS A 31 -12.91 -7.45 45.16
CA HIS A 31 -11.91 -7.58 44.09
C HIS A 31 -12.16 -8.84 43.25
N TYR A 32 -12.52 -9.96 43.89
CA TYR A 32 -12.92 -11.17 43.19
C TYR A 32 -14.17 -10.98 42.32
N PHE A 33 -15.20 -10.31 42.85
CA PHE A 33 -16.40 -9.97 42.08
C PHE A 33 -16.07 -9.08 40.87
N LEU A 34 -15.22 -8.06 41.06
CA LEU A 34 -14.78 -7.18 39.99
C LEU A 34 -14.00 -7.95 38.91
N ARG A 35 -13.11 -8.86 39.32
CA ARG A 35 -12.38 -9.75 38.42
C ARG A 35 -13.30 -10.63 37.58
N LEU A 36 -14.30 -11.27 38.22
CA LEU A 36 -15.29 -12.09 37.50
C LEU A 36 -16.08 -11.28 36.45
N ASN A 37 -16.15 -9.96 36.60
CA ASN A 37 -16.80 -9.04 35.66
C ASN A 37 -15.81 -8.34 34.72
N GLY A 38 -14.56 -8.81 34.67
CA GLY A 38 -13.53 -8.37 33.73
C GLY A 38 -12.80 -7.10 34.11
N PHE A 39 -12.87 -6.63 35.36
CA PHE A 39 -12.18 -5.41 35.79
C PHE A 39 -10.77 -5.72 36.29
N TYR A 40 -9.77 -5.04 35.71
CA TYR A 40 -8.35 -5.19 36.02
C TYR A 40 -7.65 -3.83 36.00
N SER A 41 -6.45 -3.78 36.58
CA SER A 41 -5.47 -2.72 36.31
C SER A 41 -4.47 -3.19 35.26
N LEU A 42 -3.97 -2.26 34.44
CA LEU A 42 -2.90 -2.49 33.48
C LEU A 42 -1.68 -1.71 33.92
N HIS A 43 -0.52 -2.39 33.98
CA HIS A 43 0.76 -1.73 34.19
C HIS A 43 1.10 -0.88 32.97
N ASP A 44 1.58 0.33 33.20
CA ASP A 44 2.14 1.16 32.13
C ASP A 44 3.50 1.65 32.62
N GLU A 45 4.58 1.07 32.09
CA GLU A 45 5.94 1.46 32.45
C GLU A 45 6.21 2.96 32.18
N ASN A 46 5.43 3.57 31.28
CA ASN A 46 5.56 4.98 30.89
C ASN A 46 4.62 5.92 31.65
N SER A 47 3.81 5.43 32.61
CA SER A 47 2.88 6.25 33.37
C SER A 47 2.87 5.91 34.85
N SER A 48 2.99 6.95 35.70
CA SER A 48 2.83 6.80 37.15
C SER A 48 1.39 6.56 37.61
N SER A 49 0.42 6.66 36.69
CA SER A 49 -1.00 6.47 37.01
C SER A 49 -1.50 5.10 36.55
N THR A 50 -2.12 4.35 37.46
CA THR A 50 -2.77 3.07 37.17
C THR A 50 -3.85 3.24 36.11
N LYS A 51 -3.72 2.53 34.98
CA LYS A 51 -4.77 2.45 33.96
C LYS A 51 -5.75 1.35 34.36
N TYR A 52 -7.04 1.68 34.44
CA TYR A 52 -8.08 0.67 34.67
C TYR A 52 -8.65 0.19 33.34
N ILE A 53 -8.87 -1.10 33.24
CA ILE A 53 -9.43 -1.74 32.06
C ILE A 53 -10.63 -2.60 32.40
N ARG A 54 -11.51 -2.78 31.42
CA ARG A 54 -12.53 -3.81 31.42
C ARG A 54 -12.34 -4.73 30.22
N ILE A 55 -12.23 -6.02 30.49
CA ILE A 55 -12.12 -7.08 29.50
C ILE A 55 -13.51 -7.68 29.28
N THR A 56 -13.94 -7.83 28.03
CA THR A 56 -15.17 -8.53 27.64
C THR A 56 -14.88 -9.41 26.44
N GLY A 57 -14.80 -10.73 26.67
CA GLY A 57 -14.19 -11.65 25.69
C GLY A 57 -12.71 -11.30 25.49
N ASN A 58 -12.33 -10.98 24.26
CA ASN A 58 -10.99 -10.50 23.89
C ASN A 58 -10.90 -8.97 23.74
N ILE A 59 -11.98 -8.23 23.98
CA ILE A 59 -12.00 -6.77 23.84
C ILE A 59 -11.64 -6.11 25.17
N VAL A 60 -10.65 -5.21 25.13
CA VAL A 60 -10.15 -4.44 26.25
C VAL A 60 -10.60 -2.99 26.10
N LYS A 61 -11.26 -2.47 27.13
CA LYS A 61 -11.74 -1.10 27.17
C LYS A 61 -11.04 -0.33 28.29
N LEU A 62 -10.44 0.81 27.97
CA LEU A 62 -9.94 1.74 28.99
C LEU A 62 -11.14 2.38 29.72
N ILE A 63 -11.10 2.36 31.05
CA ILE A 63 -12.17 2.87 31.90
C ILE A 63 -11.60 3.74 33.02
N LYS A 64 -12.48 4.47 33.71
CA LYS A 64 -12.14 5.24 34.91
C LYS A 64 -12.68 4.54 36.16
N ALA A 65 -12.12 4.84 37.33
CA ALA A 65 -12.64 4.36 38.61
C ALA A 65 -14.15 4.69 38.83
N LYS A 66 -14.62 5.81 38.28
CA LYS A 66 -16.05 6.17 38.27
C LYS A 66 -16.92 5.15 37.53
N ASP A 67 -16.41 4.54 36.46
CA ASP A 67 -17.14 3.55 35.66
C ASP A 67 -17.31 2.23 36.43
N ILE A 68 -16.28 1.82 37.19
CA ILE A 68 -16.33 0.67 38.11
C ILE A 68 -17.42 0.90 39.18
N ARG A 69 -17.41 2.08 39.81
CA ARG A 69 -18.44 2.48 40.79
C ARG A 69 -19.84 2.48 40.17
N LYS A 70 -19.98 3.01 38.96
CA LYS A 70 -21.26 3.02 38.23
C LYS A 70 -21.74 1.60 37.93
N PHE A 71 -20.83 0.71 37.54
CA PHE A 71 -21.14 -0.70 37.28
C PHE A 71 -21.68 -1.40 38.53
N ILE A 72 -20.98 -1.35 39.66
CA ILE A 72 -21.42 -2.02 40.90
C ILE A 72 -22.77 -1.46 41.36
N ARG A 73 -22.97 -0.15 41.26
CA ARG A 73 -24.25 0.49 41.61
C ARG A 73 -25.41 0.02 40.73
N GLY A 74 -25.19 -0.04 39.41
CA GLY A 74 -26.19 -0.56 38.47
C GLY A 74 -26.49 -2.03 38.76
N TRP A 75 -25.45 -2.86 38.88
CA TRP A 75 -25.58 -4.28 39.22
C TRP A 75 -26.36 -4.52 40.52
N ALA A 76 -26.10 -3.72 41.56
CA ALA A 76 -26.82 -3.82 42.84
C ALA A 76 -28.31 -3.44 42.75
N GLN A 77 -28.65 -2.54 41.82
CA GLN A 77 -30.04 -2.18 41.52
C GLN A 77 -30.72 -3.28 40.71
N ASP A 78 -30.06 -3.77 39.66
CA ASP A 78 -30.56 -4.82 38.76
C ASP A 78 -30.71 -6.17 39.48
N SER A 79 -29.88 -6.42 40.50
CA SER A 79 -29.96 -7.60 41.37
C SER A 79 -30.93 -7.43 42.54
N PHE A 80 -31.71 -6.34 42.56
CA PHE A 80 -32.72 -6.04 43.60
C PHE A 80 -32.19 -6.08 45.04
N LEU A 81 -30.95 -5.63 45.28
CA LEU A 81 -30.39 -5.60 46.63
C LEU A 81 -31.11 -4.59 47.53
N SER A 82 -31.15 -4.88 48.84
CA SER A 82 -31.83 -4.04 49.83
C SER A 82 -31.27 -2.60 49.82
N ARG A 83 -32.09 -1.64 50.25
CA ARG A 83 -31.69 -0.24 50.32
C ARG A 83 -30.43 -0.04 51.18
N ASP A 84 -30.29 -0.80 52.27
CA ASP A 84 -29.16 -0.69 53.18
C ASP A 84 -27.85 -1.14 52.53
N ILE A 85 -27.88 -2.23 51.76
CA ILE A 85 -26.71 -2.70 50.98
C ILE A 85 -26.38 -1.72 49.85
N ARG A 86 -27.39 -1.16 49.17
CA ARG A 86 -27.17 -0.15 48.13
C ARG A 86 -26.55 1.14 48.69
N ASN A 87 -26.99 1.59 49.87
CA ASN A 87 -26.39 2.72 50.58
C ASN A 87 -24.95 2.41 51.03
N LEU A 88 -24.68 1.19 51.50
CA LEU A 88 -23.32 0.75 51.83
C LEU A 88 -22.39 0.86 50.62
N ILE A 89 -22.80 0.36 49.46
CA ILE A 89 -22.03 0.48 48.20
C ILE A 89 -21.82 1.94 47.82
N LEU A 90 -22.84 2.79 47.98
CA LEU A 90 -22.76 4.19 47.59
C LEU A 90 -21.73 4.98 48.43
N ASN A 91 -21.64 4.66 49.72
CA ASN A 91 -20.85 5.38 50.72
C ASN A 91 -19.52 4.69 51.07
N SER A 92 -19.21 3.50 50.52
CA SER A 92 -18.06 2.72 50.98
C SER A 92 -16.72 3.34 50.57
N PRO A 93 -15.77 3.54 51.51
CA PRO A 93 -14.41 3.95 51.18
C PRO A 93 -13.63 2.86 50.43
N LYS A 94 -14.08 1.60 50.48
CA LYS A 94 -13.49 0.48 49.73
C LYS A 94 -13.72 0.56 48.21
N LEU A 95 -14.52 1.52 47.77
CA LEU A 95 -14.75 1.84 46.36
C LEU A 95 -14.18 3.23 45.99
N SER A 96 -13.33 3.81 46.86
CA SER A 96 -12.56 5.00 46.52
C SER A 96 -11.50 4.67 45.45
N ASP A 97 -11.00 5.70 44.79
CA ASP A 97 -9.99 5.54 43.74
C ASP A 97 -8.73 4.85 44.32
N THR A 98 -8.29 5.23 45.52
CA THR A 98 -7.17 4.60 46.25
C THR A 98 -7.40 3.12 46.58
N ALA A 99 -8.64 2.71 46.87
CA ALA A 99 -8.94 1.30 47.13
C ALA A 99 -8.90 0.47 45.83
N LEU A 100 -9.30 1.07 44.71
CA LEU A 100 -9.30 0.44 43.39
C LEU A 100 -7.91 0.31 42.78
N ASP A 101 -6.91 1.06 43.26
CA ASP A 101 -5.51 0.89 42.84
C ASP A 101 -4.97 -0.52 43.14
N ASN A 102 -5.54 -1.23 44.12
CA ASN A 102 -5.17 -2.61 44.45
C ASN A 102 -5.92 -3.66 43.59
N LEU A 103 -6.53 -3.26 42.47
CA LEU A 103 -7.07 -4.23 41.52
C LEU A 103 -5.95 -5.15 41.01
N GLN A 104 -6.34 -6.38 40.65
CA GLN A 104 -5.39 -7.32 40.09
C GLN A 104 -4.82 -6.77 38.78
N GLU A 105 -3.50 -6.68 38.73
CA GLU A 105 -2.75 -6.34 37.53
C GLU A 105 -2.74 -7.52 36.55
N ILE A 106 -2.87 -7.23 35.27
CA ILE A 106 -2.81 -8.22 34.20
C ILE A 106 -1.94 -7.72 33.05
N GLU A 107 -1.15 -8.64 32.51
CA GLU A 107 -0.39 -8.44 31.27
C GLU A 107 -1.21 -9.02 30.11
N LEU A 108 -1.32 -8.25 29.03
CA LEU A 108 -2.14 -8.60 27.86
C LEU A 108 -1.31 -8.48 26.59
N ASP A 109 -1.40 -9.50 25.73
CA ASP A 109 -0.82 -9.43 24.39
C ASP A 109 -1.81 -8.82 23.41
N PHE A 110 -1.43 -7.67 22.85
CA PHE A 110 -2.20 -6.94 21.83
C PHE A 110 -1.71 -7.21 20.40
N THR A 111 -0.74 -8.11 20.23
CA THR A 111 -0.21 -8.49 18.92
C THR A 111 -1.31 -9.17 18.12
N ASN A 112 -1.64 -8.61 16.95
CA ASN A 112 -2.70 -9.11 16.09
C ASN A 112 -2.19 -9.70 14.77
N TYR A 113 -0.90 -10.03 14.69
CA TYR A 113 -0.28 -10.60 13.50
C TYR A 113 0.87 -11.53 13.87
N THR A 114 1.20 -12.40 12.94
CA THR A 114 2.47 -13.13 12.91
C THR A 114 3.14 -12.86 11.56
N HIS A 115 4.22 -13.58 11.23
CA HIS A 115 4.84 -13.47 9.91
C HIS A 115 3.96 -14.00 8.76
N ASN A 116 2.93 -14.83 9.05
CA ASN A 116 2.07 -15.48 8.05
C ASN A 116 0.56 -15.41 8.36
N THR A 117 0.17 -14.75 9.45
CA THR A 117 -1.25 -14.55 9.81
C THR A 117 -1.55 -13.11 10.22
N GLN A 118 -2.79 -12.68 9.99
CA GLN A 118 -3.34 -11.39 10.42
C GLN A 118 -4.70 -11.59 11.09
N MET A 119 -4.88 -11.02 12.26
CA MET A 119 -6.14 -11.01 13.00
C MET A 119 -6.88 -9.69 12.81
N PHE A 120 -8.18 -9.78 12.53
CA PHE A 120 -9.12 -8.66 12.48
C PHE A 120 -10.22 -8.89 13.51
N PHE A 121 -10.61 -7.84 14.22
CA PHE A 121 -11.56 -7.93 15.33
C PHE A 121 -12.88 -7.21 15.00
N PHE A 122 -13.99 -7.89 15.22
CA PHE A 122 -15.34 -7.41 14.95
C PHE A 122 -16.26 -7.63 16.17
N PRO A 123 -17.41 -6.96 16.25
CA PRO A 123 -18.43 -7.25 17.24
C PRO A 123 -18.88 -8.72 17.18
N GLY A 124 -18.49 -9.51 18.17
CA GLY A 124 -18.93 -10.90 18.36
C GLY A 124 -18.06 -11.98 17.72
N CYS A 125 -17.09 -11.63 16.89
CA CYS A 125 -16.13 -12.57 16.31
C CYS A 125 -14.77 -11.94 15.99
N SER A 126 -13.76 -12.77 15.81
CA SER A 126 -12.44 -12.39 15.30
C SER A 126 -12.11 -13.23 14.08
N MET A 127 -11.53 -12.62 13.05
CA MET A 127 -11.17 -13.27 11.79
C MET A 127 -9.66 -13.41 11.72
N GLU A 128 -9.17 -14.63 11.69
CA GLU A 128 -7.76 -14.95 11.47
C GLU A 128 -7.56 -15.26 9.98
N VAL A 129 -6.77 -14.44 9.31
CA VAL A 129 -6.43 -14.60 7.89
C VAL A 129 -5.03 -15.20 7.79
N SER A 130 -4.88 -16.27 7.02
CA SER A 130 -3.60 -16.87 6.64
C SER A 130 -3.50 -16.95 5.12
N GLY A 131 -2.36 -17.40 4.58
CA GLY A 131 -2.24 -17.68 3.15
C GLY A 131 -3.16 -18.81 2.66
N THR A 132 -3.62 -19.70 3.56
CA THR A 132 -4.45 -20.86 3.21
C THR A 132 -5.95 -20.62 3.35
N GLY A 133 -6.38 -19.61 4.12
CA GLY A 133 -7.80 -19.35 4.33
C GLY A 133 -8.10 -18.25 5.34
N ILE A 134 -9.39 -18.09 5.64
CA ILE A 134 -9.91 -17.17 6.66
C ILE A 134 -10.68 -18.00 7.69
N LYS A 135 -10.27 -17.94 8.96
CA LYS A 135 -10.88 -18.68 10.07
C LYS A 135 -11.61 -17.73 11.01
N GLU A 136 -12.89 -17.99 11.25
CA GLU A 136 -13.69 -17.25 12.22
C GLU A 136 -13.56 -17.85 13.62
N HIS A 137 -13.34 -16.98 14.61
CA HIS A 137 -13.30 -17.31 16.03
C HIS A 137 -14.41 -16.57 16.78
N PRO A 138 -15.41 -17.29 17.35
CA PRO A 138 -16.50 -16.66 18.10
C PRO A 138 -16.05 -16.07 19.44
N ALA A 139 -16.59 -14.90 19.82
CA ALA A 139 -16.19 -14.18 21.04
C ALA A 139 -16.45 -14.95 22.36
N ASN A 140 -17.39 -15.89 22.38
CA ASN A 140 -17.80 -16.61 23.60
C ASN A 140 -17.14 -18.00 23.75
N GLY A 141 -16.32 -18.42 22.77
CA GLY A 141 -15.73 -19.77 22.75
C GLY A 141 -14.26 -19.80 22.34
N SER A 142 -13.65 -18.67 22.05
CA SER A 142 -12.26 -18.61 21.62
C SER A 142 -11.30 -18.74 22.81
N THR A 143 -10.44 -19.74 22.77
CA THR A 143 -9.18 -19.80 23.55
C THR A 143 -8.12 -18.83 22.99
N LEU A 144 -8.54 -17.77 22.30
CA LEU A 144 -7.63 -16.78 21.73
C LEU A 144 -6.92 -16.05 22.87
N SER A 145 -5.60 -16.12 22.88
CA SER A 145 -4.73 -15.43 23.83
C SER A 145 -4.54 -13.94 23.51
N HIS A 146 -4.98 -13.50 22.33
CA HIS A 146 -4.77 -12.14 21.84
C HIS A 146 -5.95 -11.23 22.19
N TYR A 147 -5.61 -10.05 22.68
CA TYR A 147 -6.53 -9.01 23.08
C TYR A 147 -6.52 -7.84 22.09
N VAL A 148 -7.61 -7.07 22.07
CA VAL A 148 -7.72 -5.89 21.22
C VAL A 148 -8.32 -4.74 21.99
N TRP A 149 -7.78 -3.54 21.79
CA TRP A 149 -8.42 -2.32 22.30
C TRP A 149 -9.77 -2.07 21.61
N GLU A 150 -10.81 -1.68 22.36
CA GLU A 150 -12.16 -1.41 21.85
C GLU A 150 -12.16 -0.45 20.65
N GLU A 151 -11.24 0.52 20.64
CA GLU A 151 -11.05 1.49 19.55
C GLU A 151 -10.52 0.89 18.25
N ASN A 152 -9.84 -0.26 18.30
CA ASN A 152 -9.29 -0.98 17.15
C ASN A 152 -10.28 -2.05 16.62
N VAL A 153 -11.43 -2.23 17.26
CA VAL A 153 -12.49 -3.15 16.80
C VAL A 153 -13.27 -2.50 15.65
N LEU A 154 -13.32 -3.19 14.50
CA LEU A 154 -14.05 -2.74 13.32
C LEU A 154 -15.55 -2.87 13.56
N LYS A 155 -16.28 -1.74 13.61
CA LYS A 155 -17.66 -1.66 14.11
C LYS A 155 -18.73 -2.17 13.13
N HIS A 156 -18.50 -3.30 12.50
CA HIS A 156 -19.40 -3.92 11.51
C HIS A 156 -19.59 -5.40 11.78
N LYS A 157 -20.79 -5.91 11.49
CA LYS A 157 -21.05 -7.35 11.56
C LYS A 157 -20.51 -8.02 10.32
N VAL A 158 -19.72 -9.07 10.50
CA VAL A 158 -19.12 -9.81 9.40
C VAL A 158 -19.63 -11.23 9.33
N ARG A 159 -19.88 -11.71 8.12
CA ARG A 159 -20.14 -13.09 7.75
C ARG A 159 -19.30 -13.41 6.54
N LEU A 160 -18.59 -14.53 6.58
CA LEU A 160 -17.75 -14.96 5.46
C LEU A 160 -18.59 -15.17 4.19
N MET A 161 -18.07 -14.69 3.07
CA MET A 161 -18.64 -14.80 1.74
C MET A 161 -17.75 -15.67 0.85
N GLU A 162 -18.32 -16.14 -0.25
CA GLU A 162 -17.55 -16.83 -1.29
C GLU A 162 -16.46 -15.93 -1.87
N ASP A 163 -15.44 -16.56 -2.45
CA ASP A 163 -14.31 -15.88 -3.06
C ASP A 163 -14.77 -15.05 -4.27
N MET A 164 -14.58 -13.74 -4.19
CA MET A 164 -14.97 -12.78 -5.24
C MET A 164 -14.08 -12.89 -6.47
N PHE A 165 -12.86 -13.41 -6.29
CA PHE A 165 -11.88 -13.63 -7.34
C PHE A 165 -11.04 -14.87 -7.07
N THR A 166 -10.44 -15.40 -8.13
CA THR A 166 -9.44 -16.46 -8.05
C THR A 166 -8.21 -16.02 -8.84
N ILE A 167 -7.05 -15.98 -8.19
CA ILE A 167 -5.78 -15.70 -8.85
C ILE A 167 -5.03 -17.01 -9.03
N SER A 168 -4.67 -17.31 -10.26
CA SER A 168 -3.86 -18.48 -10.63
C SER A 168 -2.43 -18.05 -10.93
N ARG A 169 -1.48 -18.94 -10.64
CA ARG A 169 -0.06 -18.76 -10.90
C ARG A 169 0.41 -19.84 -11.87
N LYS A 170 1.08 -19.43 -12.94
CA LYS A 170 1.71 -20.31 -13.93
C LYS A 170 3.15 -19.88 -14.16
N LYS A 171 3.96 -20.78 -14.68
CA LYS A 171 5.29 -20.45 -15.19
C LYS A 171 5.22 -20.20 -16.69
N ASP A 172 5.85 -19.14 -17.17
CA ASP A 172 6.04 -18.94 -18.61
C ASP A 172 7.19 -19.82 -19.15
N ILE A 173 7.50 -19.65 -20.43
CA ILE A 173 8.53 -20.41 -21.15
C ILE A 173 9.93 -20.15 -20.54
N GLU A 174 10.14 -18.98 -19.96
CA GLU A 174 11.40 -18.55 -19.34
C GLU A 174 11.48 -18.93 -17.85
N GLY A 175 10.41 -19.50 -17.27
CA GLY A 175 10.34 -19.89 -15.86
C GLY A 175 9.94 -18.75 -14.92
N ASN A 176 9.50 -17.60 -15.45
CA ASN A 176 8.97 -16.50 -14.66
C ASN A 176 7.54 -16.77 -14.20
N ASP A 177 7.15 -16.21 -13.05
CA ASP A 177 5.79 -16.33 -12.54
C ASP A 177 4.83 -15.39 -13.27
N VAL A 178 3.82 -15.97 -13.90
CA VAL A 178 2.71 -15.27 -14.54
C VAL A 178 1.45 -15.50 -13.72
N PHE A 179 0.86 -14.40 -13.28
CA PHE A 179 -0.39 -14.39 -12.52
C PHE A 179 -1.55 -14.00 -13.42
N ASP A 180 -2.66 -14.72 -13.31
CA ASP A 180 -3.91 -14.43 -14.00
C ASP A 180 -5.06 -14.40 -12.99
N ILE A 181 -6.07 -13.56 -13.23
CA ILE A 181 -7.23 -13.39 -12.36
C ILE A 181 -8.51 -13.72 -13.10
N ARG A 182 -9.37 -14.48 -12.42
CA ARG A 182 -10.78 -14.67 -12.77
C ARG A 182 -11.64 -13.97 -11.73
N ILE A 183 -12.57 -13.14 -12.18
CA ILE A 183 -13.58 -12.52 -11.32
C ILE A 183 -14.75 -13.51 -11.22
N ASN A 184 -15.12 -13.89 -10.00
CA ASN A 184 -16.21 -14.84 -9.74
C ASN A 184 -17.53 -14.08 -9.52
N ALA A 185 -17.49 -13.02 -8.71
CA ALA A 185 -18.61 -12.15 -8.41
C ALA A 185 -18.13 -10.78 -7.90
N VAL A 186 -18.95 -9.74 -8.04
CA VAL A 186 -18.63 -8.38 -7.58
C VAL A 186 -19.71 -7.85 -6.61
N PRO A 187 -19.94 -8.50 -5.45
CA PRO A 187 -20.88 -7.98 -4.45
C PRO A 187 -20.30 -6.80 -3.66
N SER A 188 -18.97 -6.66 -3.63
CA SER A 188 -18.27 -5.53 -3.02
C SER A 188 -18.24 -4.35 -3.99
N ASN A 189 -18.82 -3.22 -3.59
CA ASN A 189 -18.71 -2.00 -4.38
C ASN A 189 -17.26 -1.51 -4.44
N PHE A 190 -16.49 -1.69 -3.36
CA PHE A 190 -15.08 -1.35 -3.38
C PHE A 190 -14.29 -2.20 -4.38
N PHE A 191 -14.58 -3.50 -4.48
CA PHE A 191 -13.98 -4.35 -5.52
C PHE A 191 -14.34 -3.87 -6.93
N GLY A 192 -15.61 -3.52 -7.18
CA GLY A 192 -16.02 -2.89 -8.45
C GLY A 192 -15.23 -1.63 -8.78
N TYR A 193 -14.96 -0.80 -7.76
CA TYR A 193 -14.11 0.38 -7.90
C TYR A 193 -12.64 0.01 -8.23
N VAL A 194 -12.09 -1.02 -7.59
CA VAL A 194 -10.72 -1.48 -7.85
C VAL A 194 -10.60 -2.06 -9.28
N ILE A 195 -11.63 -2.75 -9.77
CA ILE A 195 -11.72 -3.21 -11.17
C ILE A 195 -11.72 -2.00 -12.11
N ASN A 196 -12.64 -1.05 -11.92
CA ASN A 196 -12.77 0.09 -12.82
C ASN A 196 -11.53 1.00 -12.82
N SER A 197 -10.87 1.19 -11.68
CA SER A 197 -9.60 1.92 -11.61
C SER A 197 -8.39 1.16 -12.18
N SER A 198 -8.57 -0.10 -12.62
CA SER A 198 -7.57 -0.93 -13.30
C SER A 198 -7.79 -1.07 -14.80
N ARG A 199 -8.90 -0.54 -15.33
CA ARG A 199 -9.26 -0.61 -16.75
C ARG A 199 -8.51 0.45 -17.56
N VAL A 200 -7.23 0.23 -17.83
CA VAL A 200 -6.38 1.18 -18.58
C VAL A 200 -6.76 1.33 -20.05
N TYR A 201 -7.54 0.40 -20.62
CA TYR A 201 -8.03 0.43 -22.01
C TYR A 201 -9.54 0.72 -22.11
N TRP A 202 -10.14 1.28 -21.06
CA TRP A 202 -11.59 1.53 -21.01
C TRP A 202 -12.14 2.36 -22.17
N ARG A 203 -11.34 3.28 -22.75
CA ARG A 203 -11.79 4.09 -23.91
C ARG A 203 -11.92 3.24 -25.16
N LYS A 204 -10.97 2.33 -25.41
CA LYS A 204 -11.07 1.40 -26.54
C LYS A 204 -12.35 0.57 -26.41
N GLU A 205 -12.55 0.01 -25.22
CA GLU A 205 -13.70 -0.83 -24.93
C GLU A 205 -15.03 -0.08 -25.00
N LEU A 206 -15.18 1.05 -24.29
CA LEU A 206 -16.47 1.70 -24.06
C LEU A 206 -16.77 2.86 -25.01
N GLU A 207 -15.75 3.41 -25.67
CA GLU A 207 -15.88 4.53 -26.60
C GLU A 207 -15.58 4.07 -28.04
N TYR A 208 -14.32 3.73 -28.35
CA TYR A 208 -13.87 3.55 -29.73
C TYR A 208 -14.55 2.38 -30.43
N ASN A 209 -14.77 1.26 -29.73
CA ASN A 209 -15.50 0.09 -30.25
C ASN A 209 -16.99 0.37 -30.54
N PHE A 210 -17.52 1.51 -30.07
CA PHE A 210 -18.91 1.93 -30.20
C PHE A 210 -19.09 3.20 -31.05
N ASP A 211 -18.03 3.75 -31.67
CA ASP A 211 -18.12 4.96 -32.50
C ASP A 211 -19.10 4.86 -33.67
N ASN A 212 -19.27 3.65 -34.19
CA ASN A 212 -20.18 3.35 -35.30
C ASN A 212 -21.47 2.63 -34.87
N LYS A 213 -21.74 2.54 -33.56
CA LYS A 213 -22.89 1.83 -32.99
C LYS A 213 -23.93 2.80 -32.44
N SER A 214 -25.16 2.31 -32.22
CA SER A 214 -26.22 3.14 -31.66
C SER A 214 -26.00 3.44 -30.17
N VAL A 215 -26.54 4.56 -29.69
CA VAL A 215 -26.46 4.95 -28.26
C VAL A 215 -27.01 3.86 -27.34
N GLY A 216 -28.12 3.22 -27.73
CA GLY A 216 -28.75 2.15 -26.95
C GLY A 216 -27.90 0.88 -26.84
N GLU A 217 -27.14 0.53 -27.88
CA GLU A 217 -26.20 -0.61 -27.82
C GLU A 217 -25.05 -0.33 -26.85
N ALA A 218 -24.52 0.89 -26.88
CA ALA A 218 -23.45 1.31 -25.98
C ALA A 218 -23.91 1.35 -24.51
N GLU A 219 -25.12 1.84 -24.25
CA GLU A 219 -25.73 1.82 -22.90
C GLU A 219 -25.96 0.40 -22.40
N SER A 220 -26.55 -0.48 -23.22
CA SER A 220 -26.79 -1.87 -22.85
C SER A 220 -25.50 -2.63 -22.56
N TYR A 221 -24.44 -2.36 -23.32
CA TYR A 221 -23.12 -2.93 -23.05
C TYR A 221 -22.55 -2.43 -21.72
N ARG A 222 -22.58 -1.11 -21.48
CA ARG A 222 -22.09 -0.50 -20.22
C ARG A 222 -22.77 -1.07 -18.98
N GLU A 223 -24.08 -1.32 -19.03
CA GLU A 223 -24.80 -1.91 -17.91
C GLU A 223 -24.38 -3.35 -17.62
N LYS A 224 -24.14 -4.15 -18.67
CA LYS A 224 -23.73 -5.56 -18.54
C LYS A 224 -22.27 -5.72 -18.14
N HIS A 225 -21.38 -4.86 -18.64
CA HIS A 225 -19.93 -4.92 -18.45
C HIS A 225 -19.40 -3.83 -17.50
N LYS A 226 -20.24 -3.47 -16.52
CA LYS A 226 -19.97 -2.38 -15.59
C LYS A 226 -18.72 -2.59 -14.74
N PHE A 227 -18.47 -3.84 -14.33
CA PHE A 227 -17.31 -4.25 -13.52
C PHE A 227 -16.59 -5.42 -14.18
N ASP A 228 -16.26 -5.25 -15.46
CA ASP A 228 -15.56 -6.24 -16.27
C ASP A 228 -14.11 -5.81 -16.56
N ILE A 229 -13.17 -6.72 -16.32
CA ILE A 229 -11.73 -6.49 -16.59
C ILE A 229 -11.31 -7.03 -17.97
N GLU A 230 -12.17 -7.82 -18.62
CA GLU A 230 -11.94 -8.51 -19.90
C GLU A 230 -12.90 -8.02 -20.99
N GLY A 231 -13.08 -6.70 -21.07
CA GLY A 231 -14.02 -6.07 -22.01
C GLY A 231 -13.91 -6.53 -23.46
N GLU A 232 -15.06 -6.61 -24.14
CA GLU A 232 -15.16 -7.04 -25.53
C GLU A 232 -14.40 -6.09 -26.49
N GLY A 233 -13.70 -6.70 -27.45
CA GLY A 233 -12.91 -5.99 -28.46
C GLY A 233 -11.53 -5.51 -27.98
N LEU A 234 -11.10 -5.91 -26.78
CA LEU A 234 -9.72 -5.80 -26.34
C LEU A 234 -8.88 -6.99 -26.85
N MET A 235 -7.61 -6.73 -27.14
CA MET A 235 -6.62 -7.75 -27.50
C MET A 235 -6.18 -8.51 -26.24
N ALA A 236 -5.67 -9.74 -26.40
CA ALA A 236 -5.23 -10.57 -25.27
C ALA A 236 -4.16 -9.87 -24.41
N GLU A 237 -3.24 -9.14 -25.03
CA GLU A 237 -2.20 -8.36 -24.33
C GLU A 237 -2.78 -7.21 -23.51
N GLU A 238 -3.78 -6.51 -24.05
CA GLU A 238 -4.47 -5.40 -23.35
C GLU A 238 -5.24 -5.93 -22.13
N VAL A 239 -5.93 -7.07 -22.28
CA VAL A 239 -6.61 -7.74 -21.16
C VAL A 239 -5.61 -8.19 -20.10
N ALA A 240 -4.50 -8.80 -20.52
CA ALA A 240 -3.42 -9.20 -19.59
C ALA A 240 -2.86 -8.00 -18.81
N GLU A 241 -2.72 -6.83 -19.46
CA GLU A 241 -2.30 -5.59 -18.82
C GLU A 241 -3.28 -5.13 -17.73
N GLN A 242 -4.59 -5.11 -18.04
CA GLN A 242 -5.63 -4.72 -17.08
C GLN A 242 -5.68 -5.68 -15.89
N LYS A 243 -5.57 -6.99 -16.15
CA LYS A 243 -5.51 -8.02 -15.11
C LYS A 243 -4.30 -7.87 -14.21
N ARG A 244 -3.11 -7.64 -14.77
CA ARG A 244 -1.88 -7.42 -13.99
C ARG A 244 -2.01 -6.18 -13.11
N ASN A 245 -2.60 -5.10 -13.63
CA ASN A 245 -2.93 -3.91 -12.84
C ASN A 245 -3.88 -4.23 -11.69
N LEU A 246 -4.95 -4.98 -11.93
CA LEU A 246 -5.91 -5.40 -10.90
C LEU A 246 -5.26 -6.27 -9.81
N ILE A 247 -4.49 -7.28 -10.21
CA ILE A 247 -3.76 -8.17 -9.29
C ILE A 247 -2.79 -7.38 -8.42
N ASN A 248 -2.03 -6.44 -9.00
CA ASN A 248 -1.13 -5.57 -8.25
C ASN A 248 -1.87 -4.72 -7.19
N LYS A 249 -3.06 -4.17 -7.52
CA LYS A 249 -3.88 -3.45 -6.52
C LYS A 249 -4.36 -4.38 -5.40
N ILE A 250 -4.86 -5.57 -5.73
CA ILE A 250 -5.31 -6.59 -4.76
C ILE A 250 -4.15 -7.01 -3.84
N PHE A 251 -2.99 -7.31 -4.41
CA PHE A 251 -1.77 -7.64 -3.68
C PHE A 251 -1.38 -6.52 -2.71
N THR A 252 -1.40 -5.27 -3.18
CA THR A 252 -0.99 -4.12 -2.38
C THR A 252 -1.96 -3.83 -1.25
N ILE A 253 -3.27 -3.97 -1.48
CA ILE A 253 -4.28 -3.87 -0.41
C ILE A 253 -4.00 -4.93 0.67
N GLY A 254 -3.73 -6.17 0.27
CA GLY A 254 -3.36 -7.24 1.20
C GLY A 254 -2.08 -6.95 1.99
N TYR A 255 -1.03 -6.47 1.31
CA TYR A 255 0.23 -6.04 1.91
C TYR A 255 0.02 -4.96 2.97
N MET A 256 -0.83 -3.97 2.69
CA MET A 256 -1.10 -2.86 3.62
C MET A 256 -1.91 -3.29 4.84
N LEU A 257 -2.81 -4.26 4.68
CA LEU A 257 -3.62 -4.79 5.78
C LEU A 257 -2.84 -5.71 6.71
N HIS A 258 -1.83 -6.41 6.20
CA HIS A 258 -0.94 -7.20 7.04
C HIS A 258 0.01 -6.29 7.81
N ARG A 259 0.10 -6.45 9.14
CA ARG A 259 0.90 -5.57 10.01
C ARG A 259 2.37 -5.94 10.08
N TYR A 260 2.71 -7.21 9.89
CA TYR A 260 4.10 -7.64 9.91
C TYR A 260 4.92 -6.91 8.84
N LYS A 261 6.05 -6.35 9.27
CA LYS A 261 7.06 -5.75 8.40
C LYS A 261 8.23 -6.70 8.28
N SER A 262 8.49 -7.15 7.07
CA SER A 262 9.66 -7.95 6.76
C SER A 262 10.73 -7.06 6.13
N PRO A 263 11.99 -7.12 6.58
CA PRO A 263 13.08 -6.35 5.97
C PRO A 263 13.25 -6.60 4.46
N SER A 264 12.97 -7.82 3.99
CA SER A 264 13.03 -8.16 2.55
C SER A 264 11.86 -7.63 1.74
N ARG A 265 10.79 -7.17 2.40
CA ARG A 265 9.55 -6.64 1.80
C ARG A 265 9.16 -5.28 2.39
N ALA A 266 10.18 -4.46 2.68
CA ALA A 266 10.01 -3.08 3.11
C ALA A 266 9.65 -2.22 1.90
N TRP A 267 8.35 -2.17 1.58
CA TRP A 267 7.82 -1.46 0.42
C TRP A 267 6.87 -0.34 0.82
N ALA A 268 6.86 0.72 0.02
CA ALA A 268 5.88 1.79 0.12
C ALA A 268 5.04 1.86 -1.17
N PRO A 269 3.73 1.64 -1.10
CA PRO A 269 2.86 1.81 -2.26
C PRO A 269 2.88 3.24 -2.80
N GLN A 270 3.02 3.39 -4.11
CA GLN A 270 2.92 4.69 -4.78
C GLN A 270 1.84 4.62 -5.85
N ALA A 271 0.72 5.31 -5.60
CA ALA A 271 -0.34 5.48 -6.58
C ALA A 271 -0.02 6.62 -7.54
N MET A 272 -0.04 6.31 -8.83
CA MET A 272 0.19 7.25 -9.92
C MET A 272 -0.86 7.07 -11.03
N ASP A 273 -1.03 8.10 -11.86
CA ASP A 273 -1.91 8.04 -13.02
C ASP A 273 -1.26 7.28 -14.17
N ASN A 274 -2.11 6.58 -14.93
CA ASN A 274 -1.71 5.89 -16.15
C ASN A 274 -1.47 6.85 -17.33
N LYS A 275 -2.26 7.93 -17.41
CA LYS A 275 -2.16 8.95 -18.47
C LYS A 275 -1.03 9.91 -18.12
N ILE A 276 -0.02 9.97 -18.97
CA ILE A 276 1.05 10.97 -18.90
C ILE A 276 0.54 12.17 -19.68
N GLY A 277 0.23 13.27 -18.99
CA GLY A 277 -0.17 14.51 -19.65
C GLY A 277 0.97 15.08 -20.48
N GLU A 278 0.69 15.52 -21.71
CA GLU A 278 1.58 16.41 -22.43
C GLU A 278 1.66 17.73 -21.62
N ASP A 279 2.87 18.21 -21.34
CA ASP A 279 3.10 19.45 -20.57
C ASP A 279 2.54 19.54 -19.14
N GLY A 280 2.41 18.40 -18.44
CA GLY A 280 2.11 18.40 -17.00
C GLY A 280 0.63 18.60 -16.67
N GLU A 281 -0.27 18.35 -17.63
CA GLU A 281 -1.70 18.24 -17.38
C GLU A 281 -1.99 17.22 -16.26
N CYS A 282 -2.55 17.73 -15.17
CA CYS A 282 -2.93 16.93 -14.02
C CYS A 282 -4.37 16.44 -14.19
N ASN A 283 -4.53 15.18 -14.60
CA ASN A 283 -5.82 14.51 -14.65
C ASN A 283 -6.22 14.07 -13.23
N GLY A 284 -6.64 15.03 -12.41
CA GLY A 284 -7.20 14.74 -11.09
C GLY A 284 -8.46 13.87 -11.17
N ARG A 285 -8.78 13.17 -10.08
CA ARG A 285 -10.01 12.36 -9.87
C ARG A 285 -10.03 10.94 -10.43
N SER A 286 -8.89 10.36 -10.80
CA SER A 286 -8.75 8.92 -11.14
C SER A 286 -9.04 7.92 -10.01
N GLY A 287 -9.34 8.42 -8.80
CA GLY A 287 -9.66 7.59 -7.63
C GLY A 287 -8.47 7.26 -6.72
N LYS A 288 -7.22 7.55 -7.09
CA LYS A 288 -5.99 7.25 -6.30
C LYS A 288 -6.14 7.41 -4.78
N SER A 289 -6.48 8.62 -4.31
CA SER A 289 -6.62 8.92 -2.88
C SER A 289 -7.80 8.19 -2.22
N PHE A 290 -8.80 7.74 -2.99
CA PHE A 290 -9.94 6.98 -2.48
C PHE A 290 -9.53 5.56 -2.02
N LEU A 291 -8.58 4.90 -2.70
CA LEU A 291 -8.06 3.59 -2.26
C LEU A 291 -7.45 3.68 -0.85
N PHE A 292 -6.58 4.67 -0.61
CA PHE A 292 -5.94 4.85 0.69
C PHE A 292 -6.91 5.36 1.75
N LYS A 293 -7.90 6.18 1.37
CA LYS A 293 -9.01 6.53 2.26
C LYS A 293 -9.77 5.29 2.72
N ALA A 294 -10.03 4.33 1.83
CA ALA A 294 -10.70 3.09 2.21
C ALA A 294 -9.88 2.27 3.22
N LEU A 295 -8.55 2.19 3.02
CA LEU A 295 -7.65 1.54 3.99
C LEU A 295 -7.73 2.18 5.38
N SER A 296 -7.91 3.51 5.48
CA SER A 296 -7.98 4.20 6.78
C SER A 296 -9.15 3.78 7.68
N TYR A 297 -10.18 3.09 7.14
CA TYR A 297 -11.22 2.47 7.96
C TYR A 297 -10.76 1.20 8.70
N PHE A 298 -9.66 0.59 8.25
CA PHE A 298 -9.09 -0.64 8.80
C PHE A 298 -7.81 -0.39 9.61
N MET A 299 -7.25 0.82 9.56
CA MET A 299 -5.96 1.13 10.18
C MET A 299 -5.81 2.60 10.56
N LYS A 300 -5.14 2.85 11.69
CA LYS A 300 -4.82 4.19 12.18
C LYS A 300 -3.86 4.88 11.23
N THR A 301 -4.35 5.88 10.52
CA THR A 301 -3.63 6.53 9.42
C THR A 301 -3.29 7.98 9.77
N VAL A 302 -2.03 8.38 9.57
CA VAL A 302 -1.59 9.78 9.58
C VAL A 302 -1.40 10.24 8.14
N LYS A 303 -1.95 11.41 7.80
CA LYS A 303 -1.86 11.99 6.47
C LYS A 303 -0.94 13.21 6.45
N LEU A 304 0.02 13.21 5.53
CA LEU A 304 0.95 14.31 5.27
C LEU A 304 0.67 14.90 3.88
N SER A 305 0.90 16.19 3.72
CA SER A 305 0.75 16.87 2.42
C SER A 305 2.05 16.80 1.63
N GLY A 306 2.06 16.04 0.54
CA GLY A 306 3.21 15.88 -0.36
C GLY A 306 3.44 17.07 -1.31
N ARG A 307 2.56 18.08 -1.30
CA ARG A 307 2.68 19.28 -2.14
C ARG A 307 3.86 20.17 -1.75
N ASN A 308 4.35 20.06 -0.51
CA ASN A 308 5.51 20.81 -0.06
C ASN A 308 6.79 20.01 -0.37
N PRO A 309 7.63 20.42 -1.33
CA PRO A 309 8.87 19.70 -1.65
C PRO A 309 9.88 19.72 -0.49
N LYS A 310 9.72 20.66 0.46
CA LYS A 310 10.52 20.79 1.70
C LYS A 310 9.83 20.15 2.90
N LEU A 311 8.93 19.19 2.69
CA LEU A 311 8.19 18.52 3.76
C LEU A 311 9.13 17.95 4.84
N MET A 312 10.24 17.34 4.40
CA MET A 312 11.22 16.69 5.27
C MET A 312 12.22 17.66 5.94
N ASP A 313 12.25 18.94 5.54
CA ASP A 313 13.05 19.97 6.23
C ASP A 313 12.42 20.34 7.59
N ASN A 314 11.16 20.01 7.80
CA ASN A 314 10.47 20.23 9.07
C ASN A 314 10.83 19.11 10.08
N PRO A 315 11.54 19.41 11.18
CA PRO A 315 11.92 18.41 12.17
C PRO A 315 10.71 17.78 12.90
N HIS A 316 9.53 18.43 12.82
CA HIS A 316 8.29 17.96 13.43
C HIS A 316 7.31 17.38 12.39
N VAL A 317 7.79 16.91 11.23
CA VAL A 317 6.95 16.35 10.16
C VAL A 317 6.11 15.16 10.64
N PHE A 318 6.62 14.38 11.59
CA PHE A 318 5.95 13.19 12.15
C PHE A 318 5.36 13.40 13.56
N ASP A 319 5.11 14.64 13.98
CA ASP A 319 4.57 14.98 15.32
C ASP A 319 3.28 14.21 15.69
N GLN A 320 2.48 13.82 14.69
CA GLN A 320 1.24 13.06 14.89
C GLN A 320 1.43 11.53 14.90
N VAL A 321 2.63 11.04 14.57
CA VAL A 321 2.95 9.61 14.51
C VAL A 321 3.34 9.11 15.89
N ASN A 322 2.87 7.92 16.24
CA ASN A 322 3.20 7.22 17.47
C ASN A 322 3.19 5.70 17.23
N GLN A 323 3.54 4.92 18.26
CA GLN A 323 3.56 3.45 18.24
C GLN A 323 2.22 2.78 17.85
N HIS A 324 1.11 3.53 17.86
CA HIS A 324 -0.21 3.05 17.45
C HIS A 324 -0.58 3.50 16.04
N THR A 325 0.33 4.17 15.33
CA THR A 325 0.11 4.58 13.93
C THR A 325 0.47 3.42 13.03
N ASP A 326 -0.51 2.99 12.23
CA ASP A 326 -0.35 1.83 11.35
C ASP A 326 0.13 2.23 9.94
N PHE A 327 -0.27 3.40 9.48
CA PHE A 327 -0.05 3.87 8.11
C PHE A 327 0.23 5.37 8.04
N ILE A 328 1.23 5.77 7.25
CA ILE A 328 1.52 7.15 6.90
C ILE A 328 1.29 7.34 5.40
N LEU A 329 0.36 8.21 5.04
CA LEU A 329 0.08 8.58 3.66
C LEU A 329 0.64 9.97 3.36
N VAL A 330 1.61 10.06 2.45
CA VAL A 330 2.04 11.32 1.85
C VAL A 330 1.19 11.55 0.59
N ASP A 331 0.16 12.37 0.72
CA ASP A 331 -0.86 12.54 -0.33
C ASP A 331 -0.56 13.75 -1.23
N ASP A 332 -0.86 13.58 -2.51
CA ASP A 332 -0.75 14.59 -3.56
C ASP A 332 0.68 15.15 -3.67
N CYS A 333 1.63 14.23 -3.80
CA CYS A 333 3.04 14.51 -3.96
C CYS A 333 3.28 15.41 -5.19
N ASP A 334 4.04 16.48 -4.97
CA ASP A 334 4.55 17.30 -6.05
C ASP A 334 5.49 16.50 -6.95
N ARG A 335 5.55 16.84 -8.26
CA ARG A 335 6.43 16.18 -9.24
C ARG A 335 7.91 16.21 -8.85
N TYR A 336 8.33 17.17 -8.03
CA TYR A 336 9.70 17.34 -7.58
C TYR A 336 9.94 16.81 -6.16
N LEU A 337 8.93 16.24 -5.50
CA LEU A 337 9.12 15.61 -4.20
C LEU A 337 10.08 14.42 -4.35
N ASN A 338 11.23 14.49 -3.69
CA ASN A 338 12.20 13.42 -3.69
C ASN A 338 11.75 12.31 -2.72
N THR A 339 11.22 11.21 -3.25
CA THR A 339 10.83 10.02 -2.45
C THR A 339 12.02 9.37 -1.75
N GLY A 340 13.24 9.60 -2.23
CA GLY A 340 14.48 9.14 -1.61
C GLY A 340 14.68 9.63 -0.17
N LEU A 341 14.07 10.76 0.19
CA LEU A 341 14.11 11.29 1.56
C LEU A 341 13.35 10.40 2.58
N PHE A 342 12.54 9.45 2.10
CA PHE A 342 11.76 8.55 2.94
C PHE A 342 12.35 7.13 3.02
N TYR A 343 13.43 6.82 2.28
CA TYR A 343 13.92 5.44 2.15
C TYR A 343 14.40 4.87 3.48
N ASP A 344 15.08 5.67 4.29
CA ASP A 344 15.50 5.26 5.62
C ASP A 344 14.31 4.93 6.52
N ILE A 345 13.20 5.68 6.38
CA ILE A 345 11.97 5.45 7.16
C ILE A 345 11.24 4.19 6.70
N ILE A 346 11.33 3.87 5.40
CA ILE A 346 10.73 2.65 4.84
C ILE A 346 11.47 1.41 5.35
N THR A 347 12.81 1.45 5.45
CA THR A 347 13.64 0.28 5.69
C THR A 347 14.25 0.17 7.10
N SER A 348 14.10 1.19 7.94
CA SER A 348 14.75 1.28 9.25
C SER A 348 13.80 1.79 10.34
N ASP A 349 14.33 1.96 11.54
CA ASP A 349 13.63 2.57 12.67
C ASP A 349 13.20 4.02 12.37
N MET A 350 12.08 4.44 12.95
CA MET A 350 11.49 5.75 12.72
C MET A 350 11.69 6.67 13.91
N THR A 351 12.44 7.76 13.72
CA THR A 351 12.57 8.82 14.73
C THR A 351 11.40 9.80 14.64
N VAL A 352 10.71 10.00 15.76
CA VAL A 352 9.63 10.97 15.92
C VAL A 352 10.06 12.06 16.90
N ASN A 353 9.90 13.32 16.51
CA ASN A 353 10.22 14.48 17.33
C ASN A 353 8.96 15.34 17.56
N PRO A 354 8.15 15.03 18.58
CA PRO A 354 6.90 15.75 18.83
C PRO A 354 7.15 17.16 19.33
N LYS A 355 6.22 18.08 19.05
CA LYS A 355 6.33 19.46 19.55
C LYS A 355 6.18 19.50 21.06
N ASN A 356 7.13 20.14 21.73
CA ASN A 356 7.18 20.30 23.19
C ASN A 356 7.30 18.98 23.96
N ASN A 357 7.78 17.91 23.32
CA ASN A 357 8.05 16.63 23.99
C ASN A 357 9.44 16.09 23.61
N GLN A 358 9.90 15.06 24.32
CA GLN A 358 11.16 14.40 23.99
C GLN A 358 11.02 13.58 22.70
N SER A 359 12.07 13.60 21.88
CA SER A 359 12.17 12.73 20.70
C SER A 359 12.23 11.27 21.14
N PHE A 360 11.57 10.39 20.40
CA PHE A 360 11.61 8.94 20.61
C PHE A 360 11.77 8.23 19.27
N THR A 361 12.18 6.96 19.33
CA THR A 361 12.38 6.12 18.15
C THR A 361 11.42 4.93 18.22
N ILE A 362 10.71 4.67 17.12
CA ILE A 362 9.85 3.51 16.95
C ILE A 362 10.65 2.45 16.18
N PRO A 363 10.81 1.22 16.71
CA PRO A 363 11.49 0.13 16.01
C PRO A 363 10.86 -0.18 14.64
N PHE A 364 11.65 -0.66 13.69
CA PHE A 364 11.20 -1.00 12.34
C PHE A 364 9.96 -1.90 12.31
N GLU A 365 9.89 -2.90 13.18
CA GLU A 365 8.81 -3.88 13.28
C GLU A 365 7.49 -3.28 13.76
N GLU A 366 7.56 -2.18 14.52
CA GLU A 366 6.42 -1.46 15.11
C GLU A 366 6.08 -0.19 14.33
N SER A 367 6.97 0.29 13.47
CA SER A 367 6.78 1.54 12.76
C SER A 367 5.80 1.41 11.59
N ALA A 368 5.02 2.47 11.36
CA ALA A 368 4.00 2.51 10.33
C ALA A 368 4.54 2.16 8.93
N LYS A 369 3.69 1.56 8.09
CA LYS A 369 3.96 1.48 6.64
C LYS A 369 3.77 2.85 5.99
N LEU A 370 4.49 3.14 4.91
CA LEU A 370 4.36 4.39 4.15
C LEU A 370 3.64 4.15 2.82
N GLY A 371 2.98 5.20 2.33
CA GLY A 371 2.38 5.22 1.00
C GLY A 371 2.34 6.62 0.42
N PHE A 372 2.29 6.70 -0.90
CA PHE A 372 2.36 7.94 -1.66
C PHE A 372 1.24 8.00 -2.70
N THR A 373 0.71 9.19 -2.95
CA THR A 373 -0.11 9.45 -4.14
C THR A 373 0.49 10.58 -4.94
N THR A 374 0.51 10.47 -6.26
CA THR A 374 1.04 11.48 -7.17
C THR A 374 0.22 11.47 -8.45
N ASN A 375 0.03 12.64 -9.09
CA ASN A 375 -0.54 12.69 -10.43
C ASN A 375 0.54 12.55 -11.53
N TYR A 376 1.79 12.38 -11.12
CA TYR A 376 2.95 12.33 -12.00
C TYR A 376 3.60 10.95 -11.96
N VAL A 377 4.04 10.47 -13.13
CA VAL A 377 4.93 9.33 -13.21
C VAL A 377 6.31 9.74 -12.65
N PRO A 378 6.95 8.93 -11.78
CA PRO A 378 8.25 9.23 -11.22
C PRO A 378 9.29 9.64 -12.27
N ILE A 379 10.10 10.65 -11.95
CA ILE A 379 11.11 11.22 -12.88
C ILE A 379 12.28 10.26 -13.08
N ASP A 380 12.62 9.46 -12.06
CA ASP A 380 13.72 8.51 -12.10
C ASP A 380 13.25 7.13 -11.60
N PHE A 381 13.65 6.09 -12.32
CA PHE A 381 13.43 4.68 -11.98
C PHE A 381 14.78 4.06 -11.63
N ASP A 382 15.46 4.62 -10.62
CA ASP A 382 16.73 4.06 -10.19
C ASP A 382 16.51 2.75 -9.40
N PRO A 383 17.50 1.84 -9.36
CA PRO A 383 17.35 0.55 -8.68
C PRO A 383 17.02 0.66 -7.19
N SER A 384 17.44 1.73 -6.51
CA SER A 384 17.18 1.95 -5.08
C SER A 384 15.71 2.29 -4.84
N THR A 385 15.14 3.11 -5.72
CA THR A 385 13.73 3.47 -5.78
C THR A 385 12.88 2.26 -6.13
N GLU A 386 13.27 1.49 -7.16
CA GLU A 386 12.53 0.30 -7.60
C GLU A 386 12.50 -0.81 -6.54
N ALA A 387 13.55 -0.95 -5.72
CA ALA A 387 13.54 -1.91 -4.62
C ALA A 387 12.48 -1.58 -3.55
N ARG A 388 12.23 -0.28 -3.29
CA ARG A 388 11.40 0.20 -2.16
C ARG A 388 9.98 0.60 -2.55
N LEU A 389 9.71 1.00 -3.80
CA LEU A 389 8.38 1.45 -4.19
C LEU A 389 7.54 0.31 -4.76
N LEU A 390 6.28 0.21 -4.33
CA LEU A 390 5.28 -0.70 -4.91
C LEU A 390 4.32 0.14 -5.76
N TYR A 391 4.60 0.23 -7.06
CA TYR A 391 3.82 1.08 -7.95
C TYR A 391 2.38 0.58 -8.08
N LEU A 392 1.44 1.52 -8.06
CA LEU A 392 0.02 1.32 -8.29
C LEU A 392 -0.42 2.26 -9.42
N VAL A 393 -0.92 1.69 -10.50
CA VAL A 393 -1.28 2.46 -11.69
C VAL A 393 -2.78 2.59 -11.76
N PHE A 394 -3.28 3.83 -11.81
CA PHE A 394 -4.70 4.14 -11.87
C PHE A 394 -5.08 4.59 -13.27
N SER A 395 -6.08 3.93 -13.86
CA SER A 395 -6.72 4.40 -15.08
C SER A 395 -7.46 5.71 -14.82
N ASP A 396 -7.59 6.51 -15.87
CA ASP A 396 -8.46 7.69 -15.96
C ASP A 396 -9.94 7.33 -16.18
N TYR A 397 -10.34 6.08 -15.92
CA TYR A 397 -11.73 5.62 -15.98
C TYR A 397 -12.67 6.57 -15.22
N TYR A 398 -12.25 7.04 -14.04
CA TYR A 398 -12.91 8.15 -13.35
C TYR A 398 -12.20 9.46 -13.71
N HIS A 399 -12.95 10.41 -14.24
CA HIS A 399 -12.42 11.66 -14.77
C HIS A 399 -13.48 12.77 -14.73
N GLN A 400 -13.01 14.00 -14.83
CA GLN A 400 -13.84 15.17 -15.06
C GLN A 400 -13.62 15.66 -16.48
N ARG A 401 -14.71 15.75 -17.26
CA ARG A 401 -14.66 16.45 -18.56
C ARG A 401 -14.47 17.95 -18.32
N THR A 402 -13.52 18.53 -19.03
CA THR A 402 -13.25 19.97 -19.09
C THR A 402 -13.15 20.41 -20.55
N GLU A 403 -13.01 21.72 -20.79
CA GLU A 403 -12.80 22.25 -22.15
C GLU A 403 -11.41 21.87 -22.70
N ASP A 404 -10.45 21.62 -21.80
CA ASP A 404 -9.07 21.30 -22.14
C ASP A 404 -8.81 19.80 -22.40
N ASN A 405 -9.81 18.93 -22.22
CA ASN A 405 -9.64 17.48 -22.41
C ASN A 405 -10.64 16.87 -23.39
N ASP A 406 -10.31 15.67 -23.85
CA ASP A 406 -11.00 14.96 -24.92
C ASP A 406 -11.98 13.89 -24.40
N TYR A 407 -12.34 13.92 -23.12
CA TYR A 407 -13.33 13.00 -22.56
C TYR A 407 -14.73 13.30 -23.08
N ARG A 408 -15.49 12.25 -23.42
CA ARG A 408 -16.86 12.39 -23.93
C ARG A 408 -17.85 12.73 -22.82
N GLU A 409 -17.59 12.24 -21.61
CA GLU A 409 -18.45 12.40 -20.44
C GLU A 409 -17.65 12.71 -19.19
N THR A 410 -18.34 13.00 -18.08
CA THR A 410 -17.73 13.02 -16.75
C THR A 410 -18.13 11.73 -16.06
N ARG A 411 -17.16 11.01 -15.47
CA ARG A 411 -17.43 9.79 -14.72
C ARG A 411 -16.82 9.86 -13.34
N SER A 412 -17.67 9.84 -12.32
CA SER A 412 -17.29 9.76 -10.92
C SER A 412 -17.59 8.39 -10.33
N ILE A 413 -16.97 8.06 -9.20
CA ILE A 413 -17.26 6.82 -8.45
C ILE A 413 -18.75 6.71 -8.17
N ARG A 414 -19.40 7.82 -7.79
CA ARG A 414 -20.83 7.83 -7.47
C ARG A 414 -21.71 7.42 -8.65
N ASP A 415 -21.33 7.74 -9.88
CA ASP A 415 -22.12 7.43 -11.07
C ASP A 415 -22.22 5.91 -11.29
N ASP A 416 -21.16 5.17 -10.95
CA ASP A 416 -21.17 3.71 -11.03
C ASP A 416 -21.93 3.04 -9.87
N PHE A 417 -21.95 3.61 -8.67
CA PHE A 417 -22.60 2.95 -7.52
C PHE A 417 -23.96 3.53 -7.15
N GLY A 418 -24.35 4.64 -7.78
CA GLY A 418 -25.55 5.42 -7.44
C GLY A 418 -25.50 6.06 -6.04
N ARG A 419 -24.35 5.98 -5.36
CA ARG A 419 -24.16 6.42 -3.96
C ARG A 419 -22.70 6.70 -3.67
N ASP A 420 -22.46 7.45 -2.59
CA ASP A 420 -21.12 7.64 -2.06
C ASP A 420 -20.70 6.41 -1.24
N LEU A 421 -19.62 5.75 -1.67
CA LEU A 421 -19.06 4.59 -0.97
C LEU A 421 -18.55 4.97 0.43
N PHE A 422 -18.74 4.07 1.41
CA PHE A 422 -18.40 4.28 2.83
C PHE A 422 -19.04 5.53 3.46
N SER A 423 -20.14 6.01 2.91
CA SER A 423 -20.94 7.10 3.47
C SER A 423 -21.71 6.66 4.72
N LYS A 424 -22.34 7.62 5.42
CA LYS A 424 -23.19 7.32 6.59
C LYS A 424 -24.39 6.44 6.27
N THR A 425 -24.81 6.37 5.00
CA THR A 425 -25.92 5.55 4.52
C THR A 425 -25.47 4.20 3.96
N TYR A 426 -24.18 3.87 4.06
CA TYR A 426 -23.62 2.61 3.60
C TYR A 426 -24.11 1.47 4.49
N SER A 427 -24.80 0.50 3.90
CA SER A 427 -25.48 -0.57 4.64
C SER A 427 -24.49 -1.58 5.22
N GLU A 428 -24.92 -2.31 6.26
CA GLU A 428 -24.14 -3.40 6.84
C GLU A 428 -23.84 -4.53 5.83
N SER A 429 -24.75 -4.79 4.87
CA SER A 429 -24.50 -5.77 3.82
C SER A 429 -23.39 -5.34 2.86
N GLU A 430 -23.33 -4.06 2.52
CA GLU A 430 -22.27 -3.51 1.67
C GLU A 430 -20.93 -3.51 2.42
N TRP A 431 -20.93 -3.10 3.69
CA TRP A 431 -19.75 -3.23 4.55
C TRP A 431 -19.27 -4.67 4.66
N ASN A 432 -20.18 -5.64 4.84
CA ASN A 432 -19.82 -7.05 4.90
C ASN A 432 -19.14 -7.51 3.61
N ALA A 433 -19.66 -7.11 2.45
CA ALA A 433 -19.06 -7.44 1.16
C ALA A 433 -17.67 -6.82 1.01
N ASP A 434 -17.52 -5.53 1.31
CA ASP A 434 -16.22 -4.86 1.21
C ASP A 434 -15.19 -5.43 2.18
N ILE A 435 -15.59 -5.71 3.43
CA ILE A 435 -14.71 -6.36 4.41
C ILE A 435 -14.26 -7.72 3.91
N ASN A 436 -15.15 -8.55 3.36
CA ASN A 436 -14.76 -9.84 2.78
C ASN A 436 -13.75 -9.67 1.64
N PHE A 437 -13.93 -8.67 0.76
CA PHE A 437 -12.95 -8.38 -0.28
C PHE A 437 -11.58 -8.01 0.33
N PHE A 438 -11.53 -7.13 1.34
CA PHE A 438 -10.29 -6.79 2.04
C PHE A 438 -9.61 -8.00 2.71
N LEU A 439 -10.39 -8.87 3.35
CA LEU A 439 -9.87 -10.12 3.94
C LEU A 439 -9.31 -11.06 2.86
N GLN A 440 -9.99 -11.18 1.71
CA GLN A 440 -9.52 -11.98 0.57
C GLN A 440 -8.24 -11.39 -0.07
N CYS A 441 -8.11 -10.07 -0.15
CA CYS A 441 -6.85 -9.42 -0.55
C CYS A 441 -5.71 -9.75 0.42
N CYS A 442 -5.97 -9.68 1.73
CA CYS A 442 -4.99 -10.02 2.76
C CYS A 442 -4.56 -11.50 2.65
N ARG A 443 -5.52 -12.42 2.47
CA ARG A 443 -5.27 -13.84 2.21
C ARG A 443 -4.36 -14.04 1.01
N PHE A 444 -4.65 -13.35 -0.11
CA PHE A 444 -3.84 -13.46 -1.32
C PHE A 444 -2.39 -13.00 -1.09
N TYR A 445 -2.18 -11.85 -0.45
CA TYR A 445 -0.83 -11.40 -0.10
C TYR A 445 -0.11 -12.41 0.81
N LEU A 446 -0.78 -12.93 1.85
CA LEU A 446 -0.21 -13.90 2.78
C LEU A 446 0.10 -15.25 2.12
N SER A 447 -0.60 -15.61 1.04
CA SER A 447 -0.27 -16.82 0.26
C SER A 447 1.06 -16.71 -0.48
N LEU A 448 1.60 -15.49 -0.63
CA LEU A 448 2.85 -15.21 -1.32
C LEU A 448 3.92 -14.66 -0.38
N CYS A 449 3.61 -14.35 0.90
CA CYS A 449 4.50 -13.57 1.74
C CYS A 449 5.77 -14.30 2.18
N GLU A 450 5.80 -15.62 2.11
CA GLU A 450 7.04 -16.39 2.34
C GLU A 450 8.00 -16.31 1.15
N GLU A 451 7.47 -15.96 -0.03
CA GLU A 451 8.23 -15.75 -1.25
C GLU A 451 8.55 -14.25 -1.38
N SER A 452 9.76 -13.89 -1.77
CA SER A 452 10.14 -12.48 -2.00
C SER A 452 9.59 -11.95 -3.34
N ILE A 453 8.32 -12.21 -3.63
CA ILE A 453 7.64 -11.83 -4.87
C ILE A 453 7.06 -10.42 -4.72
N LYS A 454 7.45 -9.54 -5.65
CA LYS A 454 6.91 -8.19 -5.76
C LYS A 454 6.06 -8.06 -7.02
N LEU A 455 4.74 -8.06 -6.86
CA LEU A 455 3.81 -7.94 -7.99
C LEU A 455 3.69 -6.47 -8.40
N LEU A 456 4.35 -6.12 -9.51
CA LEU A 456 4.29 -4.78 -10.10
C LEU A 456 3.30 -4.73 -11.28
N PRO A 457 2.71 -3.55 -11.54
CA PRO A 457 1.98 -3.32 -12.78
C PRO A 457 2.93 -3.43 -13.98
N PRO A 458 2.40 -3.47 -15.21
CA PRO A 458 3.21 -3.53 -16.43
C PRO A 458 3.94 -2.20 -16.66
N MET A 459 5.08 -2.06 -15.97
CA MET A 459 5.87 -0.82 -15.92
C MET A 459 6.49 -0.45 -17.27
N GLU A 460 6.76 -1.43 -18.13
CA GLU A 460 7.33 -1.21 -19.47
C GLU A 460 6.52 -0.21 -20.29
N ASN A 461 5.18 -0.33 -20.29
CA ASN A 461 4.31 0.57 -21.05
C ASN A 461 4.34 1.99 -20.49
N ILE A 462 4.48 2.15 -19.17
CA ILE A 462 4.53 3.45 -18.50
C ILE A 462 5.88 4.11 -18.76
N ILE A 463 6.96 3.35 -18.64
CA ILE A 463 8.32 3.80 -18.94
C ILE A 463 8.40 4.20 -20.42
N ARG A 464 7.84 3.39 -21.33
CA ARG A 464 7.79 3.69 -22.76
C ARG A 464 7.03 4.98 -23.06
N ARG A 465 5.83 5.13 -22.51
CA ARG A 465 5.04 6.37 -22.67
C ARG A 465 5.78 7.59 -22.11
N LYS A 466 6.49 7.43 -20.98
CA LYS A 466 7.29 8.52 -20.39
C LYS A 466 8.44 8.93 -21.30
N TYR A 467 9.20 7.96 -21.84
CA TYR A 467 10.26 8.27 -22.78
C TYR A 467 9.73 8.97 -24.03
N LYS A 468 8.57 8.53 -24.57
CA LYS A 468 7.89 9.24 -25.67
C LYS A 468 7.54 10.69 -25.32
N ALA A 469 6.96 10.93 -24.15
CA ALA A 469 6.64 12.29 -23.70
C ALA A 469 7.88 13.16 -23.47
N ASP A 470 8.95 12.59 -22.88
CA ASP A 470 10.22 13.29 -22.64
C ASP A 470 10.95 13.65 -23.95
N MET A 471 10.88 12.79 -24.95
CA MET A 471 11.39 13.05 -26.30
C MET A 471 10.57 14.14 -27.00
N GLY A 472 9.26 13.95 -27.08
CA GLY A 472 8.37 14.72 -27.94
C GLY A 472 8.52 14.39 -29.43
N ASN A 473 7.45 14.55 -30.19
CA ASN A 473 7.37 14.12 -31.59
C ASN A 473 8.50 14.69 -32.46
N ASN A 474 8.82 15.98 -32.31
CA ASN A 474 9.89 16.61 -33.11
C ASN A 474 11.28 15.98 -32.88
N PHE A 475 11.59 15.55 -31.66
CA PHE A 475 12.85 14.87 -31.38
C PHE A 475 12.83 13.43 -31.87
N GLU A 476 11.71 12.73 -31.69
CA GLU A 476 11.54 11.36 -32.19
C GLU A 476 11.71 11.31 -33.72
N ASP A 477 11.06 12.19 -34.46
CA ASP A 477 11.18 12.28 -35.93
C ASP A 477 12.60 12.61 -36.39
N TRP A 478 13.24 13.58 -35.72
CA TRP A 478 14.63 13.93 -35.98
C TRP A 478 15.57 12.77 -35.69
N ALA A 479 15.45 12.13 -34.53
CA ALA A 479 16.35 11.08 -34.08
C ALA A 479 16.21 9.81 -34.96
N ASN A 480 14.99 9.45 -35.36
CA ASN A 480 14.74 8.36 -36.31
C ASN A 480 15.42 8.61 -37.66
N SER A 481 15.45 9.87 -38.12
CA SER A 481 16.10 10.23 -39.39
C SER A 481 17.62 10.38 -39.23
N TYR A 482 18.07 10.98 -38.13
CA TYR A 482 19.47 11.28 -37.87
C TYR A 482 20.26 10.02 -37.55
N PHE A 483 19.69 9.12 -36.75
CA PHE A 483 20.28 7.84 -36.34
C PHE A 483 19.59 6.65 -37.03
N SER A 484 19.16 6.78 -38.28
CA SER A 484 18.60 5.63 -39.02
C SER A 484 19.70 4.58 -39.28
N PRO A 485 19.35 3.30 -39.47
CA PRO A 485 20.30 2.27 -39.92
C PRO A 485 21.07 2.64 -41.20
N ASP A 486 20.43 3.44 -42.08
CA ASP A 486 21.02 3.92 -43.34
C ASP A 486 21.83 5.24 -43.17
N SER A 487 21.98 5.77 -41.96
CA SER A 487 22.74 7.00 -41.71
C SER A 487 24.18 6.71 -41.28
N GLU A 488 25.08 7.67 -41.52
CA GLU A 488 26.48 7.61 -41.07
C GLU A 488 26.67 7.93 -39.57
N HIS A 489 25.56 8.05 -38.83
CA HIS A 489 25.55 8.53 -37.43
C HIS A 489 25.37 7.41 -36.40
N LEU A 490 25.20 6.15 -36.83
CA LEU A 490 25.35 4.99 -35.97
C LEU A 490 26.80 4.51 -35.96
N ASP A 491 27.23 3.91 -34.86
CA ASP A 491 28.58 3.36 -34.66
C ASP A 491 29.72 4.37 -34.92
N SER A 492 29.43 5.66 -34.86
CA SER A 492 30.36 6.75 -35.14
C SER A 492 30.43 7.77 -33.99
N PHE A 493 31.56 8.48 -33.88
CA PHE A 493 31.74 9.53 -32.87
C PHE A 493 31.15 10.84 -33.37
N ILE A 494 30.10 11.31 -32.70
CA ILE A 494 29.42 12.56 -33.06
C ILE A 494 29.68 13.59 -31.99
N VAL A 495 30.14 14.78 -32.38
CA VAL A 495 30.31 15.89 -31.44
C VAL A 495 28.94 16.25 -30.85
N ARG A 496 28.81 16.17 -29.52
CA ARG A 496 27.54 16.37 -28.81
C ARG A 496 26.90 17.72 -29.11
N GLU A 497 27.72 18.77 -29.19
CA GLU A 497 27.28 20.13 -29.52
C GLU A 497 26.77 20.24 -30.95
N LYS A 498 27.37 19.48 -31.89
CA LYS A 498 26.93 19.42 -33.29
C LYS A 498 25.57 18.74 -33.41
N ALA A 499 25.41 17.55 -32.81
CA ALA A 499 24.11 16.87 -32.80
C ALA A 499 23.00 17.72 -32.17
N PHE A 500 23.32 18.45 -31.09
CA PHE A 500 22.38 19.38 -30.47
C PHE A 500 22.02 20.56 -31.39
N ALA A 501 23.00 21.12 -32.10
CA ALA A 501 22.78 22.18 -33.08
C ALA A 501 21.94 21.70 -34.28
N ASP A 502 22.20 20.49 -34.77
CA ASP A 502 21.46 19.86 -35.87
C ASP A 502 19.99 19.65 -35.49
N TYR A 503 19.73 19.13 -34.28
CA TYR A 503 18.37 19.02 -33.74
C TYR A 503 17.69 20.40 -33.58
N LYS A 504 18.42 21.41 -33.09
CA LYS A 504 17.88 22.77 -32.93
C LYS A 504 17.50 23.38 -34.27
N SER A 505 18.30 23.11 -35.31
CA SER A 505 18.02 23.51 -36.69
C SER A 505 16.77 22.81 -37.24
N PHE A 506 16.65 21.49 -37.03
CA PHE A 506 15.51 20.71 -37.50
C PHE A 506 14.19 21.11 -36.82
N SER A 507 14.19 21.21 -35.49
CA SER A 507 12.98 21.45 -34.71
C SER A 507 12.47 22.90 -34.79
N GLY A 508 13.33 23.85 -35.16
CA GLY A 508 13.02 25.29 -35.11
C GLY A 508 12.77 25.83 -33.68
N VAL A 509 12.98 25.01 -32.64
CA VAL A 509 12.69 25.37 -31.24
C VAL A 509 13.88 26.09 -30.62
N ASN A 510 13.77 27.41 -30.47
CA ASN A 510 14.86 28.24 -29.92
C ASN A 510 15.15 28.02 -28.42
N LYS A 511 14.24 27.41 -27.66
CA LYS A 511 14.30 27.26 -26.19
C LYS A 511 14.62 25.84 -25.69
N ILE A 512 15.27 24.98 -26.48
CA ILE A 512 15.73 23.68 -25.94
C ILE A 512 17.08 23.82 -25.19
N THR A 513 17.22 23.09 -24.08
CA THR A 513 18.48 23.00 -23.31
C THR A 513 19.21 21.69 -23.62
N MET A 514 20.53 21.67 -23.45
CA MET A 514 21.34 20.45 -23.61
C MET A 514 20.90 19.32 -22.66
N GLN A 515 20.40 19.67 -21.47
CA GLN A 515 19.85 18.70 -20.53
C GLN A 515 18.61 17.99 -21.10
N ARG A 516 17.67 18.74 -21.69
CA ARG A 516 16.47 18.17 -22.32
C ARG A 516 16.84 17.30 -23.52
N PHE A 517 17.78 17.75 -24.36
CA PHE A 517 18.31 16.95 -25.47
C PHE A 517 18.90 15.62 -25.01
N THR A 518 19.69 15.63 -23.94
CA THR A 518 20.31 14.41 -23.39
C THR A 518 19.25 13.44 -22.84
N LYS A 519 18.22 13.98 -22.19
CA LYS A 519 17.11 13.18 -21.67
C LYS A 519 16.32 12.52 -22.81
N ALA A 520 16.02 13.29 -23.87
CA ALA A 520 15.35 12.80 -25.06
C ALA A 520 16.19 11.72 -25.78
N LEU A 521 17.49 11.94 -25.95
CA LEU A 521 18.39 10.95 -26.55
C LEU A 521 18.42 9.62 -25.77
N LYS A 522 18.47 9.68 -24.44
CA LYS A 522 18.37 8.47 -23.60
C LYS A 522 17.05 7.74 -23.79
N GLY A 523 15.94 8.48 -23.88
CA GLY A 523 14.62 7.92 -24.16
C GLY A 523 14.55 7.25 -25.54
N PHE A 524 15.17 7.85 -26.55
CA PHE A 524 15.23 7.31 -27.90
C PHE A 524 15.97 5.96 -27.92
N VAL A 525 17.17 5.91 -27.34
CA VAL A 525 17.98 4.69 -27.26
C VAL A 525 17.25 3.57 -26.53
N ALA A 526 16.54 3.88 -25.45
CA ALA A 526 15.77 2.87 -24.70
C ALA A 526 14.56 2.32 -25.48
N LEU A 527 14.08 3.01 -26.52
CA LEU A 527 12.91 2.62 -27.31
C LEU A 527 13.26 2.11 -28.71
N CYS A 528 14.46 2.38 -29.17
CA CYS A 528 14.88 2.10 -30.53
C CYS A 528 15.39 0.65 -30.65
N PRO A 529 14.76 -0.23 -31.47
CA PRO A 529 15.06 -1.66 -31.47
C PRO A 529 16.43 -2.01 -32.07
N TYR A 530 17.02 -1.11 -32.86
CA TYR A 530 18.29 -1.33 -33.57
C TYR A 530 19.50 -0.67 -32.89
N ILE A 531 19.32 -0.07 -31.70
CA ILE A 531 20.39 0.56 -30.93
C ILE A 531 20.59 -0.21 -29.63
N GLU A 532 21.81 -0.67 -29.38
CA GLU A 532 22.16 -1.48 -28.22
C GLU A 532 22.41 -0.60 -26.98
N GLU A 533 23.30 0.40 -27.09
CA GLU A 533 23.64 1.28 -25.97
C GLU A 533 24.15 2.66 -26.40
N LEU A 534 23.95 3.65 -25.52
CA LEU A 534 24.51 5.00 -25.62
C LEU A 534 25.80 5.09 -24.82
N ASN A 535 26.86 5.55 -25.47
CA ASN A 535 28.20 5.74 -24.91
C ASN A 535 28.73 4.48 -24.18
N PRO A 536 29.10 3.44 -24.94
CA PRO A 536 29.66 2.21 -24.40
C PRO A 536 30.77 2.41 -23.37
N LYS A 537 30.80 1.58 -22.32
CA LYS A 537 31.77 1.71 -21.22
C LYS A 537 33.22 1.57 -21.69
N ASP A 538 33.47 0.76 -22.70
CA ASP A 538 34.78 0.57 -23.32
C ASP A 538 35.30 1.82 -24.06
N LEU A 539 34.40 2.71 -24.48
CA LEU A 539 34.73 3.96 -25.16
C LEU A 539 34.77 5.17 -24.21
N CYS A 540 34.31 5.00 -22.97
CA CYS A 540 34.23 6.06 -21.97
C CYS A 540 35.53 6.23 -21.16
N ASN A 541 35.75 7.44 -20.67
CA ASN A 541 36.76 7.73 -19.64
C ASN A 541 36.26 7.34 -18.23
N SER A 542 37.11 7.54 -17.22
CA SER A 542 36.78 7.27 -15.80
C SER A 542 35.59 8.07 -15.24
N GLN A 543 35.10 9.09 -15.96
CA GLN A 543 33.93 9.91 -15.61
C GLN A 543 32.68 9.53 -16.42
N GLY A 544 32.73 8.43 -17.19
CA GLY A 544 31.60 7.96 -18.01
C GLY A 544 31.29 8.85 -19.21
N ARG A 545 32.28 9.60 -19.72
CA ARG A 545 32.16 10.45 -20.91
C ARG A 545 33.12 10.03 -22.01
N ILE A 546 32.75 10.29 -23.25
CA ILE A 546 33.63 10.12 -24.39
C ILE A 546 34.19 11.49 -24.75
N VAL A 547 35.49 11.71 -24.51
CA VAL A 547 36.18 12.95 -24.89
C VAL A 547 37.20 12.62 -25.97
N ARG A 548 37.03 13.19 -27.16
CA ARG A 548 37.93 13.01 -28.31
C ARG A 548 38.26 14.37 -28.91
N LYS A 549 39.29 14.42 -29.76
CA LYS A 549 39.58 15.62 -30.55
C LYS A 549 38.59 15.71 -31.71
N ASP A 550 37.96 16.86 -31.89
CA ASP A 550 37.14 17.18 -33.06
C ASP A 550 38.00 17.39 -34.32
N SER A 551 37.36 17.67 -35.45
CA SER A 551 38.02 17.96 -36.73
C SER A 551 38.94 19.18 -36.70
N ASP A 552 38.78 20.06 -35.71
CA ASP A 552 39.57 21.29 -35.50
C ASP A 552 40.69 21.07 -34.45
N GLY A 553 40.86 19.83 -33.96
CA GLY A 553 41.87 19.45 -32.99
C GLY A 553 41.57 19.83 -31.53
N LYS A 554 40.35 20.31 -31.23
CA LYS A 554 39.89 20.68 -29.88
C LYS A 554 39.25 19.48 -29.18
N ALA A 555 39.43 19.39 -27.86
CA ALA A 555 38.77 18.35 -27.07
C ALA A 555 37.27 18.63 -27.00
N ALA A 556 36.45 17.68 -27.45
CA ALA A 556 35.00 17.76 -27.47
C ALA A 556 34.35 16.51 -26.85
N ASP A 557 33.21 16.72 -26.19
CA ASP A 557 32.34 15.65 -25.70
C ASP A 557 31.64 14.99 -26.90
N MET A 558 31.76 13.68 -27.02
CA MET A 558 31.18 12.88 -28.10
C MET A 558 29.94 12.11 -27.63
N ILE A 559 29.07 11.83 -28.58
CA ILE A 559 27.98 10.84 -28.52
C ILE A 559 28.38 9.67 -29.40
N TYR A 560 28.16 8.46 -28.91
CA TYR A 560 28.28 7.22 -29.67
C TYR A 560 27.04 6.35 -29.42
N LEU A 561 26.33 5.97 -30.47
CA LEU A 561 25.22 5.01 -30.41
C LEU A 561 25.67 3.73 -31.09
N ARG A 562 25.79 2.64 -30.32
CA ARG A 562 26.16 1.33 -30.86
C ARG A 562 24.93 0.66 -31.47
N SER A 563 25.02 0.18 -32.71
CA SER A 563 23.94 -0.61 -33.31
C SER A 563 23.91 -2.04 -32.76
N CYS A 564 22.72 -2.65 -32.75
CA CYS A 564 22.59 -4.09 -32.55
C CYS A 564 23.21 -4.77 -33.77
N GLY A 565 24.47 -5.23 -33.66
CA GLY A 565 25.27 -5.63 -34.83
C GLY A 565 24.54 -6.54 -35.83
N THR A 566 24.75 -6.31 -37.13
CA THR A 566 24.38 -7.22 -38.22
C THR A 566 25.15 -8.54 -38.10
N ALA A 567 24.74 -9.42 -37.20
CA ALA A 567 25.18 -10.80 -37.14
C ALA A 567 24.18 -11.67 -37.93
N GLU A 568 24.10 -11.51 -39.26
CA GLU A 568 23.53 -12.56 -40.16
C GLU A 568 23.75 -12.37 -41.69
N ALA A 569 24.47 -11.35 -42.17
CA ALA A 569 24.59 -11.11 -43.63
C ALA A 569 25.99 -11.29 -44.24
N ALA A 570 26.96 -11.88 -43.54
CA ALA A 570 28.33 -12.07 -44.04
C ALA A 570 28.93 -13.46 -43.75
N ALA A 571 28.10 -14.50 -43.81
CA ALA A 571 28.55 -15.90 -43.84
C ALA A 571 27.98 -16.59 -45.09
N GLY A 572 28.35 -16.08 -46.26
CA GLY A 572 28.23 -16.76 -47.54
C GLY A 572 29.60 -16.75 -48.20
N ASP A 573 30.19 -17.93 -48.34
CA ASP A 573 31.46 -18.26 -48.99
C ASP A 573 32.75 -17.66 -48.39
N GLU A 574 33.44 -18.46 -47.57
CA GLU A 574 34.64 -19.17 -48.04
C GLU A 574 35.08 -20.27 -47.04
N THR A 575 35.57 -21.36 -47.61
CA THR A 575 35.82 -22.68 -47.01
C THR A 575 37.15 -22.81 -46.26
N GLY A 576 37.18 -23.57 -45.16
CA GLY A 576 38.28 -24.51 -44.85
C GLY A 576 38.85 -24.49 -43.41
N PRO A 577 39.24 -25.65 -42.82
CA PRO A 577 39.17 -25.88 -41.37
C PRO A 577 40.54 -25.91 -40.66
N THR A 578 40.56 -25.64 -39.35
CA THR A 578 41.52 -26.30 -38.45
C THR A 578 41.03 -26.33 -37.01
N ASP A 579 41.01 -27.55 -36.50
CA ASP A 579 40.79 -28.03 -35.14
C ASP A 579 41.92 -27.58 -34.20
N GLN A 580 41.59 -27.22 -32.95
CA GLN A 580 42.40 -27.50 -31.75
C GLN A 580 41.66 -27.09 -30.47
N THR A 581 41.06 -28.09 -29.84
CA THR A 581 40.81 -28.19 -28.40
C THR A 581 42.03 -27.82 -27.56
N LEU A 582 41.86 -27.02 -26.50
CA LEU A 582 42.67 -27.14 -25.28
C LEU A 582 41.89 -26.74 -24.03
N VAL A 583 41.87 -27.70 -23.11
CA VAL A 583 41.22 -27.79 -21.81
C VAL A 583 41.97 -26.95 -20.76
N PHE A 584 41.26 -26.24 -19.88
CA PHE A 584 41.84 -25.58 -18.71
C PHE A 584 41.61 -26.42 -17.44
N VAL A 585 42.70 -26.70 -16.72
CA VAL A 585 42.79 -27.52 -15.49
C VAL A 585 42.83 -26.59 -14.26
N PRO A 586 42.21 -26.92 -13.11
CA PRO A 586 42.27 -26.12 -11.89
C PRO A 586 43.52 -26.43 -11.03
N ASP A 587 44.16 -25.38 -10.49
CA ASP A 587 45.33 -25.47 -9.61
C ASP A 587 45.00 -26.03 -8.21
N GLU A 588 45.79 -27.03 -7.80
CA GLU A 588 45.94 -27.51 -6.43
C GLU A 588 46.89 -26.61 -5.61
N ARG A 589 46.59 -26.40 -4.33
CA ARG A 589 47.49 -25.75 -3.36
C ARG A 589 48.47 -26.79 -2.78
N PRO A 590 49.72 -26.42 -2.48
CA PRO A 590 50.56 -27.22 -1.60
C PRO A 590 50.42 -26.79 -0.14
N GLU A 591 50.30 -27.78 0.75
CA GLU A 591 50.56 -27.67 2.18
C GLU A 591 52.07 -27.62 2.44
N GLU A 592 52.49 -26.69 3.32
CA GLU A 592 53.41 -26.92 4.44
C GLU A 592 53.05 -25.96 5.58
#